data_AF-A0A6L3F9R5-F1
#
_entry.id   AF-A0A6L3F9R5-F1
#
_cell.length_a   1.000
_cell.length_b   1.000
_cell.length_c   1.000
_cell.angle_alpha   90.00
_cell.angle_beta   90.00
_cell.angle_gamma   90.00
#
_symmetry.space_group_name_H-M   'P 1'
#
loop_
_entity.id
_entity.type
_entity.pdbx_description
1 polymer ?
#
loop_
_entity_poly.entity_id
_entity_poly.type
_entity_poly.pdbx_seq_one_letter_code
_entity_poly.pdbx_strand_id
1 'polypeptide(L)'
;MASDTTLNVGDVIKINNWHGIVMETHHDDNGNLSIIRVQTARNIFRGYGPEYIDIRMNPDAIQKASLIDLQQEINRHRQLLEGAVERMMTLPKNIESVSIAAD
;
A
#
# COMPACT_ATOMS: atom_id res chain seq x y z
N MET A 1 5.65 -26.61 2.24
CA MET A 1 6.01 -26.28 3.63
C MET A 1 5.82 -24.77 3.76
N ALA A 2 4.80 -24.36 4.51
CA ALA A 2 4.52 -22.94 4.75
C ALA A 2 5.73 -22.31 5.44
N SER A 3 6.16 -21.13 4.99
CA SER A 3 7.33 -20.48 5.59
C SER A 3 7.03 -20.16 7.04
N ASP A 4 7.85 -20.66 7.95
CA ASP A 4 7.84 -20.45 9.40
C ASP A 4 8.28 -19.02 9.75
N THR A 5 7.79 -18.03 9.00
CA THR A 5 8.16 -16.64 9.16
C THR A 5 7.25 -16.05 10.23
N THR A 6 7.63 -16.21 11.50
CA THR A 6 6.97 -15.54 12.62
C THR A 6 6.99 -14.03 12.36
N LEU A 7 5.81 -13.46 12.10
CA LEU A 7 5.63 -12.02 11.96
C LEU A 7 5.59 -11.39 13.35
N ASN A 8 6.35 -10.32 13.52
CA ASN A 8 6.46 -9.55 14.75
C ASN A 8 5.98 -8.12 14.53
N VAL A 9 5.60 -7.46 15.62
CA VAL A 9 5.32 -6.03 15.61
C VAL A 9 6.55 -5.27 15.09
N GLY A 10 6.32 -4.35 14.16
CA GLY A 10 7.37 -3.59 13.47
C GLY A 10 7.87 -4.22 12.18
N ASP A 11 7.55 -5.49 11.90
CA ASP A 11 7.88 -6.08 10.60
C ASP A 11 7.16 -5.34 9.46
N VAL A 12 7.89 -5.11 8.38
CA VAL A 12 7.30 -4.66 7.12
C VAL A 12 6.90 -5.89 6.32
N ILE A 13 5.65 -5.94 5.92
CA ILE A 13 5.07 -7.05 5.19
C ILE A 13 4.54 -6.61 3.83
N LYS A 14 4.55 -7.56 2.91
CA LYS A 14 3.92 -7.50 1.61
C LYS A 14 2.65 -8.34 1.66
N ILE A 15 1.52 -7.71 1.34
CA ILE A 15 0.20 -8.32 1.23
C ILE A 15 -0.24 -8.17 -0.22
N ASN A 16 -0.08 -9.23 -1.01
CA ASN A 16 -0.22 -9.17 -2.47
C ASN A 16 0.67 -8.07 -3.10
N ASN A 17 0.08 -6.97 -3.56
CA ASN A 17 0.75 -5.83 -4.19
C ASN A 17 0.91 -4.61 -3.27
N TRP A 18 0.58 -4.74 -1.99
CA TRP A 18 0.58 -3.67 -1.01
C TRP A 18 1.62 -3.94 0.06
N HIS A 19 2.21 -2.88 0.61
CA HIS A 19 3.08 -2.99 1.78
C HIS A 19 2.45 -2.34 2.99
N GLY A 20 2.78 -2.87 4.16
CA GLY A 20 2.34 -2.35 5.44
C GLY A 20 3.24 -2.76 6.58
N ILE A 21 3.05 -2.11 7.73
CA ILE A 21 3.78 -2.39 8.96
C ILE A 21 2.84 -3.13 9.90
N VAL A 22 3.33 -4.22 10.49
CA VAL A 22 2.63 -4.95 11.55
C VAL A 22 2.63 -4.11 12.82
N MET A 23 1.45 -3.75 13.29
CA MET A 23 1.24 -2.93 14.47
C MET A 23 0.95 -3.79 15.70
N GLU A 24 0.20 -4.88 15.53
CA GLU A 24 -0.20 -5.81 16.60
C GLU A 24 -0.25 -7.23 16.03
N THR A 25 -0.01 -8.22 16.90
CA THR A 25 -0.12 -9.65 16.59
C THR A 25 -1.02 -10.34 17.61
N HIS A 26 -1.88 -11.24 17.15
CA HIS A 26 -2.80 -12.02 17.98
C HIS A 26 -2.64 -13.50 17.67
N HIS A 27 -2.64 -14.31 18.73
CA HIS A 27 -2.44 -15.75 18.64
C HIS A 27 -3.74 -16.47 19.03
N ASP A 28 -4.00 -17.63 18.43
CA ASP A 28 -5.12 -18.50 18.80
C ASP A 28 -4.86 -19.26 20.11
N ASP A 29 -5.83 -20.07 20.54
CA ASP A 29 -5.74 -20.87 21.77
C ASP A 29 -4.60 -21.90 21.74
N ASN A 30 -4.07 -22.25 20.56
CA ASN A 30 -2.93 -23.14 20.37
C ASN A 30 -1.59 -22.39 20.33
N GLY A 31 -1.61 -21.06 20.45
CA GLY A 31 -0.42 -20.20 20.37
C GLY A 31 0.04 -19.88 18.95
N ASN A 32 -0.74 -20.22 17.92
CA ASN A 32 -0.39 -19.91 16.54
C ASN A 32 -0.84 -18.49 16.15
N LEU A 33 -0.04 -17.79 15.37
CA LEU A 33 -0.40 -16.47 14.86
C LEU A 33 -1.68 -16.57 14.01
N SER A 34 -2.70 -15.79 14.36
CA SER A 34 -4.03 -15.87 13.74
C SER A 34 -4.48 -14.57 13.11
N ILE A 35 -4.26 -13.44 13.79
CA ILE A 35 -4.68 -12.12 13.32
C ILE A 35 -3.53 -11.15 13.49
N ILE A 36 -3.35 -10.26 12.52
CA ILE A 36 -2.43 -9.13 12.61
C ILE A 36 -3.19 -7.83 12.41
N ARG A 37 -2.75 -6.76 13.09
CA ARG A 37 -3.18 -5.40 12.79
C ARG A 37 -2.11 -4.74 11.93
N VAL A 38 -2.48 -4.19 10.79
CA VAL A 38 -1.52 -3.68 9.80
C VAL A 38 -1.89 -2.27 9.39
N GLN A 39 -0.90 -1.37 9.41
CA GLN A 39 -1.02 -0.07 8.75
C GLN A 39 -0.39 -0.18 7.36
N THR A 40 -1.23 -0.20 6.33
CA THR A 40 -0.75 -0.21 4.93
C THR A 40 -0.45 1.19 4.44
N ALA A 41 0.50 1.33 3.51
CA ALA A 41 0.79 2.60 2.84
C ALA A 41 -0.47 3.17 2.17
N ARG A 42 -1.29 2.30 1.58
CA ARG A 42 -2.61 2.64 1.02
C ARG A 42 -3.51 3.35 2.01
N ASN A 43 -3.64 2.81 3.21
CA ASN A 43 -4.54 3.35 4.21
C ASN A 43 -4.04 4.72 4.66
N ILE A 44 -2.71 4.91 4.80
CA ILE A 44 -2.11 6.22 5.07
C ILE A 44 -2.49 7.22 3.97
N PHE A 45 -2.29 6.88 2.69
CA PHE A 45 -2.62 7.76 1.57
C PHE A 45 -4.11 8.11 1.48
N ARG A 46 -4.99 7.24 1.99
CA ARG A 46 -6.45 7.46 2.02
C ARG A 46 -6.96 8.11 3.29
N GLY A 47 -6.10 8.36 4.28
CA GLY A 47 -6.50 8.85 5.60
C GLY A 47 -7.25 7.82 6.45
N TYR A 48 -7.06 6.53 6.18
CA TYR A 48 -7.64 5.43 6.94
C TYR A 48 -6.67 4.88 7.98
N GLY A 49 -7.22 4.41 9.09
CA GLY A 49 -6.44 3.76 10.15
C GLY A 49 -5.96 2.35 9.79
N PRO A 50 -5.28 1.68 10.74
CA PRO A 50 -4.86 0.29 10.58
C PRO A 50 -6.05 -0.66 10.51
N GLU A 51 -5.88 -1.78 9.82
CA GLU A 51 -6.90 -2.83 9.67
C GLU A 51 -6.44 -4.16 10.26
N TYR A 52 -7.40 -4.96 10.72
CA TYR A 52 -7.15 -6.33 11.19
C TYR A 52 -7.28 -7.31 10.03
N ILE A 53 -6.34 -8.25 9.93
CA ILE A 53 -6.26 -9.25 8.88
C ILE A 53 -6.16 -10.63 9.53
N ASP A 54 -7.10 -11.51 9.20
CA ASP A 54 -7.01 -12.93 9.57
C ASP A 54 -6.07 -13.64 8.60
N ILE A 55 -4.89 -14.01 9.07
CA ILE A 55 -3.84 -14.60 8.24
C ILE A 55 -4.10 -16.08 7.93
N ARG A 56 -5.01 -16.72 8.68
CA ARG A 56 -5.35 -18.14 8.49
C ARG A 56 -6.19 -18.35 7.24
N MET A 57 -6.92 -17.32 6.80
CA MET A 57 -7.73 -17.38 5.58
C MET A 57 -6.86 -17.47 4.32
N ASN A 58 -5.64 -16.90 4.34
CA ASN A 58 -4.73 -16.96 3.21
C ASN A 58 -3.26 -16.82 3.69
N PRO A 59 -2.65 -17.91 4.18
CA PRO A 59 -1.34 -17.86 4.82
C PRO A 59 -0.21 -17.48 3.85
N ASP A 60 -0.36 -17.76 2.55
CA ASP A 60 0.66 -17.46 1.54
C ASP A 60 0.60 -16.02 1.02
N ALA A 61 -0.49 -15.28 1.31
CA ALA A 61 -0.68 -13.91 0.85
C ALA A 61 0.18 -12.87 1.57
N ILE A 62 0.72 -13.24 2.74
CA ILE A 62 1.47 -12.33 3.61
C ILE A 62 2.90 -12.82 3.72
N GLN A 63 3.83 -11.97 3.30
CA GLN A 63 5.25 -12.27 3.30
C GLN A 63 6.01 -11.10 3.91
N LYS A 64 7.16 -11.35 4.55
CA LYS A 64 8.04 -10.24 4.93
C LYS A 64 8.52 -9.53 3.67
N ALA A 65 8.43 -8.21 3.67
CA ALA A 65 8.89 -7.41 2.56
C ALA A 65 10.43 -7.39 2.55
N SER A 66 11.02 -7.66 1.39
CA SER A 66 12.46 -7.44 1.21
C SER A 66 12.74 -5.97 0.91
N LEU A 67 13.99 -5.54 1.07
CA LEU A 67 14.43 -4.21 0.64
C LEU A 67 14.16 -3.98 -0.85
N ILE A 68 14.26 -5.04 -1.67
CA ILE A 68 13.99 -4.98 -3.11
C ILE A 68 12.51 -4.68 -3.36
N ASP A 69 11.59 -5.31 -2.64
CA ASP A 69 10.15 -5.05 -2.77
C ASP A 69 9.83 -3.58 -2.45
N LEU A 70 10.40 -3.05 -1.37
CA LEU A 70 10.21 -1.66 -0.96
C LEU A 70 10.77 -0.68 -2.00
N GLN A 71 11.95 -0.97 -2.55
CA GLN A 71 12.54 -0.14 -3.60
C GLN A 71 11.69 -0.14 -4.87
N GLN A 72 11.10 -1.28 -5.23
CA GLN A 72 10.18 -1.39 -6.37
C GLN A 72 8.91 -0.56 -6.15
N GLU A 73 8.33 -0.60 -4.94
CA GLU A 73 7.16 0.21 -4.59
C GLU A 73 7.46 1.70 -4.65
N ILE A 74 8.58 2.15 -4.07
CA ILE A 74 9.03 3.55 -4.12
C ILE A 74 9.19 4.02 -5.58
N ASN A 75 9.86 3.22 -6.40
CA ASN A 75 10.08 3.56 -7.81
C ASN A 75 8.77 3.67 -8.58
N ARG A 76 7.83 2.74 -8.35
CA ARG A 76 6.50 2.78 -8.97
C ARG A 76 5.73 4.04 -8.56
N HIS A 77 5.73 4.40 -7.28
CA HIS A 77 5.07 5.62 -6.82
C HIS A 77 5.71 6.88 -7.38
N ARG A 78 7.04 6.93 -7.46
CA ARG A 78 7.76 8.05 -8.08
C ARG A 78 7.37 8.23 -9.55
N GLN A 79 7.35 7.15 -10.33
CA GLN A 79 6.93 7.19 -11.74
C GLN A 79 5.47 7.67 -11.90
N LEU A 80 4.55 7.18 -11.06
CA LEU A 80 3.15 7.60 -11.09
C LEU A 80 3.00 9.10 -10.75
N LEU A 81 3.75 9.58 -9.77
CA LEU A 81 3.76 10.98 -9.36
C LEU A 81 4.34 11.88 -10.46
N GLU A 82 5.51 11.54 -11.00
CA GLU A 82 6.16 12.29 -12.09
C GLU A 82 5.23 12.40 -13.31
N GLY A 83 4.64 11.28 -13.74
CA GLY A 83 3.68 11.30 -14.86
C GLY A 83 2.39 12.06 -14.55
N ALA A 84 1.94 12.11 -13.30
CA ALA A 84 0.79 12.93 -12.91
C ALA A 84 1.12 14.43 -12.96
N VAL A 85 2.31 14.83 -12.48
CA VAL A 85 2.79 16.20 -12.56
C VAL A 85 2.93 16.65 -14.01
N GLU A 86 3.51 15.81 -14.87
CA GLU A 86 3.63 16.10 -16.31
C GLU A 86 2.26 16.35 -16.97
N ARG A 87 1.24 15.53 -16.65
CA ARG A 87 -0.13 15.73 -17.14
C ARG A 87 -0.74 17.04 -16.63
N MET A 88 -0.50 17.42 -15.38
CA MET A 88 -0.99 18.71 -14.84
C MET A 88 -0.32 19.90 -15.53
N MET A 89 0.98 19.81 -15.83
CA MET A 89 1.73 20.90 -16.47
C MET A 89 1.43 21.04 -17.96
N THR A 90 0.94 19.99 -18.62
CA THR A 90 0.51 20.03 -20.02
C THR A 90 -0.96 20.42 -20.21
N LEU A 91 -1.74 20.54 -19.12
CA LEU A 91 -3.16 20.88 -19.14
C LEU A 91 -3.54 22.36 -19.45
N PRO A 92 -2.64 23.37 -19.52
CA PRO A 92 -3.03 24.70 -20.00
C PRO A 92 -2.38 25.04 -21.35
N LYS A 93 -2.97 24.53 -22.45
CA LYS A 93 -2.85 25.15 -23.81
C LYS A 93 -4.12 25.12 -24.66
N ASN A 94 -5.21 24.47 -24.23
CA ASN A 94 -6.46 24.37 -25.03
C ASN A 94 -7.67 25.09 -24.41
N ILE A 95 -7.44 26.00 -23.46
CA ILE A 95 -8.44 27.00 -23.06
C ILE A 95 -8.10 28.29 -23.81
N GLU A 96 -8.08 28.23 -25.14
CA GLU A 96 -8.13 29.45 -25.95
C GLU A 96 -9.55 30.00 -25.90
N SER A 97 -9.63 31.25 -25.43
CA SER A 97 -10.74 32.20 -25.47
C SER A 97 -12.00 31.74 -26.23
N VAL A 98 -13.06 31.38 -25.50
CA VAL A 98 -14.41 31.51 -26.05
C VAL A 98 -14.69 33.01 -26.13
N SER A 99 -14.42 33.59 -27.30
CA SER A 99 -14.93 34.90 -27.69
C SER A 99 -16.44 34.82 -27.65
N ILE A 100 -17.03 35.38 -26.60
CA ILE A 100 -18.48 35.60 -26.53
C ILE A 100 -18.77 36.68 -27.58
N ALA A 101 -19.19 36.27 -28.77
CA ALA A 101 -19.77 37.20 -29.73
C ALA A 101 -21.03 37.79 -29.08
N ALA A 102 -20.99 39.09 -28.81
CA ALA A 102 -22.16 39.85 -28.40
C ALA A 102 -23.00 40.12 -29.65
N ASP A 103 -24.22 39.58 -29.66
CA ASP A 103 -25.33 40.07 -30.49
C ASP A 103 -26.23 40.98 -29.64
#